data_AF-A0A352JNX4-F1
#
_entry.id   AF-A0A352JNX4-F1
#
_cell.length_a   1.000
_cell.length_b   1.000
_cell.length_c   1.000
_cell.angle_alpha   90.00
_cell.angle_beta   90.00
_cell.angle_gamma   90.00
#
_symmetry.space_group_name_H-M   'P 1'
#
loop_
_entity.id
_entity.type
_entity.pdbx_description
1 polymer ?
#
loop_
_entity_poly.entity_id
_entity_poly.type
_entity_poly.pdbx_seq_one_letter_code
_entity_poly.pdbx_strand_id
1 'polypeptide(L)'
;MFLDKLKRNGMQRTNKRNIILSQSYYSLMIVLFLFSLLACSQSSSRKAVVASYERAYNAHQVDSLLVLFTENAQYEFTGMETPLVGKEAIAEKARYDSTLDSQIKLIIERTKRDTVFVNAMESNNWLFTAGLQPNVYSSIAFVIVNGKIKRVRAELSEPSVAAINAVMGALIPWAQENEPEKLGRLLSGGGFAYNRESAVLSLELLDNWHQANRIH
;
A
#
# COMPACT_ATOMS: atom_id res chain seq x y z
N MET A 1 18.98 -10.90 -80.19
CA MET A 1 18.59 -11.89 -79.15
C MET A 1 19.37 -11.76 -77.82
N PHE A 2 20.57 -11.17 -77.79
CA PHE A 2 21.37 -11.04 -76.56
C PHE A 2 20.95 -9.86 -75.64
N LEU A 3 20.49 -8.75 -76.21
CA LEU A 3 20.08 -7.55 -75.45
C LEU A 3 18.78 -7.73 -74.65
N ASP A 4 17.93 -8.68 -75.03
CA ASP A 4 16.65 -8.94 -74.36
C ASP A 4 16.81 -9.74 -73.05
N LYS A 5 17.96 -10.41 -72.87
CA LYS A 5 18.29 -11.20 -71.68
C LYS A 5 18.81 -10.33 -70.51
N LEU A 6 19.48 -9.22 -70.82
CA LEU A 6 20.02 -8.30 -69.79
C LEU A 6 18.92 -7.43 -69.14
N LYS A 7 17.87 -7.07 -69.88
CA LYS A 7 16.75 -6.26 -69.35
C LYS A 7 15.89 -7.04 -68.34
N ARG A 8 15.75 -8.36 -68.50
CA ARG A 8 15.00 -9.22 -67.56
C ARG A 8 15.75 -9.44 -66.23
N ASN A 9 17.08 -9.51 -66.25
CA ASN A 9 17.87 -9.74 -65.03
C ASN A 9 18.00 -8.49 -64.13
N GLY A 10 17.98 -7.28 -64.71
CA GLY A 10 17.99 -6.03 -63.92
C GLY A 10 16.67 -5.77 -63.16
N MET A 11 15.53 -6.12 -63.77
CA MET A 11 14.20 -5.85 -63.23
C MET A 11 13.82 -6.80 -62.07
N GLN A 12 14.37 -8.03 -62.03
CA GLN A 12 14.13 -8.95 -60.91
C GLN A 12 14.92 -8.59 -59.63
N ARG A 13 16.06 -7.90 -59.74
CA ARG A 13 16.90 -7.56 -58.57
C ARG A 13 16.34 -6.38 -57.74
N THR A 14 15.74 -5.39 -58.39
CA THR A 14 15.10 -4.25 -57.70
C THR A 14 13.82 -4.65 -56.97
N ASN A 15 13.07 -5.60 -57.52
CA ASN A 15 11.83 -6.07 -56.90
C ASN A 15 12.08 -6.86 -55.60
N LYS A 16 13.15 -7.68 -55.55
CA LYS A 16 13.49 -8.45 -54.33
C LYS A 16 13.95 -7.57 -53.15
N ARG A 17 14.66 -6.47 -53.40
CA ARG A 17 15.10 -5.55 -52.32
C ARG A 17 13.94 -4.80 -51.66
N ASN A 18 12.95 -4.38 -52.45
CA ASN A 18 11.76 -3.70 -51.92
C ASN A 18 10.86 -4.64 -51.10
N ILE A 19 10.80 -5.92 -51.45
CA ILE A 19 10.04 -6.94 -50.71
C ILE A 19 10.68 -7.27 -49.35
N ILE A 20 12.03 -7.33 -49.28
CA ILE A 20 12.75 -7.60 -48.02
C ILE A 20 12.66 -6.41 -47.06
N LEU A 21 12.77 -5.17 -47.59
CA LEU A 21 12.58 -3.97 -46.79
C LEU A 21 11.16 -3.88 -46.22
N SER A 22 10.12 -4.16 -47.01
CA SER A 22 8.73 -4.11 -46.52
C SER A 22 8.43 -5.15 -45.43
N GLN A 23 8.89 -6.40 -45.57
CA GLN A 23 8.75 -7.44 -44.54
C GLN A 23 9.40 -7.07 -43.20
N SER A 24 10.50 -6.31 -43.25
CA SER A 24 11.25 -5.89 -42.06
C SER A 24 10.49 -4.80 -41.28
N TYR A 25 9.79 -3.89 -41.97
CA TYR A 25 8.94 -2.87 -41.35
C TYR A 25 7.69 -3.46 -40.70
N TYR A 26 7.01 -4.42 -41.35
CA TYR A 26 5.84 -5.08 -40.76
C TYR A 26 6.19 -5.86 -39.49
N SER A 27 7.34 -6.54 -39.48
CA SER A 27 7.81 -7.28 -38.30
C SER A 27 8.11 -6.33 -37.12
N LEU A 28 8.76 -5.19 -37.38
CA LEU A 28 9.05 -4.20 -36.34
C LEU A 28 7.78 -3.53 -35.79
N MET A 29 6.81 -3.21 -36.66
CA MET A 29 5.52 -2.65 -36.25
C MET A 29 4.70 -3.63 -35.41
N ILE A 30 4.69 -4.93 -35.75
CA ILE A 30 4.01 -5.97 -34.97
C ILE A 30 4.64 -6.11 -33.58
N VAL A 31 5.98 -6.10 -33.49
CA VAL A 31 6.68 -6.16 -32.20
C VAL A 31 6.35 -4.93 -31.34
N LEU A 32 6.38 -3.71 -31.91
CA LEU A 32 6.03 -2.50 -31.18
C LEU A 32 4.55 -2.48 -30.71
N PHE A 33 3.64 -3.03 -31.52
CA PHE A 33 2.23 -3.16 -31.16
C PHE A 33 1.99 -4.22 -30.06
N LEU A 34 2.74 -5.32 -30.07
CA LEU A 34 2.70 -6.32 -28.99
C LEU A 34 3.24 -5.76 -27.66
N PHE A 35 4.28 -4.93 -27.72
CA PHE A 35 4.83 -4.25 -26.53
C PHE A 35 3.85 -3.24 -25.92
N SER A 36 3.07 -2.52 -26.72
CA SER A 36 2.07 -1.57 -26.21
C SER A 36 0.84 -2.28 -25.59
N LEU A 37 0.45 -3.45 -26.11
CA LEU A 37 -0.61 -4.27 -25.52
C LEU A 37 -0.20 -4.89 -24.17
N LEU A 38 1.06 -5.32 -24.03
CA LEU A 38 1.56 -5.87 -22.76
C LEU A 38 1.64 -4.82 -21.65
N ALA A 39 2.04 -3.59 -21.97
CA ALA A 39 2.14 -2.49 -20.99
C ALA A 39 0.78 -2.09 -20.38
N CYS A 40 -0.31 -2.23 -21.14
CA CYS A 40 -1.65 -1.84 -20.69
C CYS A 40 -2.28 -2.88 -19.74
N SER A 41 -2.02 -4.17 -19.95
CA SER A 41 -2.54 -5.27 -19.11
C SER A 41 -2.05 -5.22 -17.65
N GLN A 42 -0.88 -4.65 -17.41
CA GLN A 42 -0.26 -4.66 -16.10
C GLN A 42 -0.82 -3.57 -15.16
N SER A 43 -1.34 -2.45 -15.69
CA SER A 43 -1.85 -1.36 -14.84
C SER A 43 -3.19 -1.70 -14.16
N SER A 44 -4.08 -2.38 -14.88
CA SER A 44 -5.35 -2.89 -14.32
C SER A 44 -5.11 -3.93 -13.22
N SER A 45 -4.04 -4.73 -13.35
CA SER A 45 -3.65 -5.70 -12.31
C SER A 45 -3.22 -5.04 -10.99
N ARG A 46 -2.49 -3.91 -11.03
CA ARG A 46 -2.01 -3.22 -9.82
C ARG A 46 -3.12 -2.54 -9.04
N LYS A 47 -4.07 -1.91 -9.74
CA LYS A 47 -5.27 -1.34 -9.11
C LYS A 47 -6.11 -2.43 -8.44
N ALA A 48 -6.22 -3.60 -9.08
CA ALA A 48 -6.91 -4.75 -8.51
C ALA A 48 -6.23 -5.29 -7.23
N VAL A 49 -4.90 -5.24 -7.14
CA VAL A 49 -4.16 -5.59 -5.90
C VAL A 49 -4.53 -4.62 -4.77
N VAL A 50 -4.54 -3.30 -5.03
CA VAL A 50 -4.94 -2.30 -4.02
C VAL A 50 -6.41 -2.47 -3.59
N ALA A 51 -7.32 -2.73 -4.53
CA ALA A 51 -8.71 -3.02 -4.19
C ALA A 51 -8.86 -4.33 -3.39
N SER A 52 -8.00 -5.32 -3.62
CA SER A 52 -7.99 -6.57 -2.83
C SER A 52 -7.42 -6.33 -1.44
N TYR A 53 -6.43 -5.45 -1.31
CA TYR A 53 -5.92 -5.00 -0.02
C TYR A 53 -7.02 -4.36 0.82
N GLU A 54 -7.75 -3.37 0.27
CA GLU A 54 -8.86 -2.70 0.97
C GLU A 54 -9.93 -3.71 1.44
N ARG A 55 -10.34 -4.63 0.56
CA ARG A 55 -11.32 -5.67 0.92
C ARG A 55 -10.81 -6.59 2.04
N ALA A 56 -9.59 -7.10 1.93
CA ALA A 56 -9.04 -8.01 2.93
C ALA A 56 -8.82 -7.31 4.28
N TYR A 57 -8.38 -6.05 4.24
CA TYR A 57 -8.21 -5.20 5.42
C TYR A 57 -9.53 -4.98 6.14
N ASN A 58 -10.55 -4.48 5.45
CA ASN A 58 -11.87 -4.17 6.02
C ASN A 58 -12.63 -5.42 6.47
N ALA A 59 -12.36 -6.58 5.86
CA ALA A 59 -12.92 -7.87 6.26
C ALA A 59 -12.14 -8.54 7.40
N HIS A 60 -11.07 -7.91 7.91
CA HIS A 60 -10.22 -8.44 8.98
C HIS A 60 -9.58 -9.79 8.67
N GLN A 61 -9.34 -10.07 7.39
CA GLN A 61 -8.81 -11.35 6.92
C GLN A 61 -7.28 -11.28 6.77
N VAL A 62 -6.57 -11.43 7.88
CA VAL A 62 -5.10 -11.33 7.95
C VAL A 62 -4.43 -12.24 6.92
N ASP A 63 -4.82 -13.50 6.81
CA ASP A 63 -4.19 -14.44 5.87
C ASP A 63 -4.42 -14.02 4.40
N SER A 64 -5.64 -13.60 4.05
CA SER A 64 -5.97 -13.07 2.72
C SER A 64 -5.15 -11.81 2.39
N LEU A 65 -4.95 -10.94 3.38
CA LEU A 65 -4.14 -9.73 3.25
C LEU A 65 -2.67 -10.10 2.97
N LEU A 66 -2.11 -11.05 3.72
CA LEU A 66 -0.70 -11.46 3.61
C LEU A 66 -0.36 -12.13 2.27
N VAL A 67 -1.31 -12.78 1.60
CA VAL A 67 -1.11 -13.34 0.24
C VAL A 67 -0.72 -12.25 -0.76
N LEU A 68 -1.19 -11.01 -0.55
CA LEU A 68 -0.90 -9.87 -1.42
C LEU A 68 0.54 -9.37 -1.29
N PHE A 69 1.25 -9.71 -0.23
CA PHE A 69 2.60 -9.21 0.04
C PHE A 69 3.70 -10.15 -0.45
N THR A 70 4.84 -9.58 -0.86
CA THR A 70 6.09 -10.34 -1.02
C THR A 70 6.63 -10.77 0.34
N GLU A 71 7.43 -11.85 0.40
CA GLU A 71 8.00 -12.36 1.66
C GLU A 71 8.78 -11.32 2.46
N ASN A 72 9.52 -10.45 1.78
CA ASN A 72 10.31 -9.37 2.37
C ASN A 72 9.68 -7.99 2.09
N ALA A 73 8.36 -7.90 2.15
CA ALA A 73 7.66 -6.64 1.99
C ALA A 73 7.98 -5.66 3.13
N GLN A 74 7.79 -4.37 2.88
CA GLN A 74 8.01 -3.31 3.86
C GLN A 74 6.75 -2.49 4.05
N TYR A 75 6.41 -2.16 5.29
CA TYR A 75 5.37 -1.20 5.63
C TYR A 75 6.02 -0.02 6.36
N GLU A 76 6.04 1.12 5.71
CA GLU A 76 6.57 2.38 6.22
C GLU A 76 5.41 3.28 6.63
N PHE A 77 5.40 3.70 7.89
CA PHE A 77 4.57 4.80 8.35
C PHE A 77 5.48 6.01 8.55
N THR A 78 5.26 7.10 7.82
CA THR A 78 6.06 8.32 8.01
C THR A 78 5.89 8.77 9.47
N GLY A 79 7.00 8.86 10.21
CA GLY A 79 7.00 9.18 11.64
C GLY A 79 7.29 7.98 12.56
N MET A 80 7.26 6.74 12.05
CA MET A 80 7.88 5.60 12.74
C MET A 80 9.38 5.56 12.42
N GLU A 81 10.21 5.27 13.43
CA GLU A 81 11.67 5.18 13.26
C GLU A 81 12.09 3.99 12.38
N THR A 82 11.37 2.87 12.47
CA THR A 82 11.72 1.62 11.78
C THR A 82 10.53 1.07 10.99
N PRO A 83 10.70 0.76 9.69
CA PRO A 83 9.65 0.11 8.91
C PRO A 83 9.39 -1.32 9.42
N LEU A 84 8.15 -1.78 9.27
CA LEU A 84 7.83 -3.19 9.47
C LEU A 84 8.34 -3.99 8.27
N VAL A 85 9.15 -5.02 8.52
CA VAL A 85 9.79 -5.80 7.47
C VAL A 85 9.35 -7.26 7.54
N GLY A 86 8.90 -7.78 6.40
CA GLY A 86 8.47 -9.16 6.24
C GLY A 86 7.01 -9.38 6.60
N LYS A 87 6.48 -10.54 6.18
CA LYS A 87 5.08 -10.88 6.39
C LYS A 87 4.68 -10.97 7.85
N GLU A 88 5.57 -11.45 8.72
CA GLU A 88 5.23 -11.62 10.14
C GLU A 88 4.97 -10.27 10.82
N ALA A 89 5.84 -9.28 10.62
CA ALA A 89 5.63 -7.94 11.17
C ALA A 89 4.37 -7.27 10.60
N ILE A 90 4.07 -7.51 9.32
CA ILE A 90 2.84 -7.04 8.67
C ILE A 90 1.60 -7.77 9.23
N ALA A 91 1.72 -9.05 9.56
CA ALA A 91 0.65 -9.85 10.15
C ALA A 91 0.28 -9.31 11.53
N GLU A 92 1.26 -9.02 12.37
CA GLU A 92 1.03 -8.44 13.69
C GLU A 92 0.36 -7.08 13.61
N LYS A 93 0.80 -6.20 12.68
CA LYS A 93 0.09 -4.94 12.44
C LYS A 93 -1.34 -5.18 11.95
N ALA A 94 -1.57 -6.11 11.04
CA ALA A 94 -2.92 -6.43 10.56
C ALA A 94 -3.82 -6.96 11.69
N ARG A 95 -3.26 -7.72 12.65
CA ARG A 95 -3.98 -8.16 13.85
C ARG A 95 -4.26 -7.01 14.81
N TYR A 96 -3.32 -6.07 14.97
CA TYR A 96 -3.52 -4.83 15.72
C TYR A 96 -4.71 -4.05 15.14
N ASP A 97 -4.65 -3.75 13.85
CA ASP A 97 -5.69 -3.01 13.13
C ASP A 97 -7.05 -3.72 13.21
N SER A 98 -7.07 -5.05 13.02
CA SER A 98 -8.29 -5.85 13.14
C SER A 98 -8.87 -5.85 14.55
N THR A 99 -8.03 -5.85 15.58
CA THR A 99 -8.47 -5.80 16.98
C THR A 99 -9.13 -4.46 17.30
N LEU A 100 -8.70 -3.39 16.64
CA LEU A 100 -9.33 -2.07 16.73
C LEU A 100 -10.55 -1.88 15.83
N ASP A 101 -10.98 -2.92 15.10
CA ASP A 101 -12.00 -2.83 14.06
C ASP A 101 -11.70 -1.70 13.03
N SER A 102 -10.43 -1.60 12.62
CA SER A 102 -10.01 -0.61 11.62
C SER A 102 -10.70 -0.84 10.27
N GLN A 103 -11.23 0.23 9.71
CA GLN A 103 -11.83 0.30 8.39
C GLN A 103 -11.11 1.37 7.59
N ILE A 104 -10.67 1.04 6.37
CA ILE A 104 -9.98 1.95 5.46
C ILE A 104 -10.77 2.12 4.17
N LYS A 105 -10.78 3.35 3.65
CA LYS A 105 -11.27 3.66 2.30
C LYS A 105 -10.12 4.14 1.45
N LEU A 106 -9.86 3.47 0.33
CA LEU A 106 -8.77 3.82 -0.60
C LEU A 106 -9.32 4.42 -1.90
N ILE A 107 -8.85 5.61 -2.26
CA ILE A 107 -9.20 6.27 -3.52
C ILE A 107 -7.96 6.37 -4.40
N ILE A 108 -7.93 5.60 -5.49
CA ILE A 108 -6.80 5.59 -6.41
C ILE A 108 -6.74 6.91 -7.17
N GLU A 109 -5.67 7.68 -6.95
CA GLU A 109 -5.43 8.92 -7.68
C GLU A 109 -4.75 8.66 -9.02
N ARG A 110 -3.63 7.93 -8.97
CA ARG A 110 -2.77 7.72 -10.13
C ARG A 110 -1.93 6.46 -9.99
N THR A 111 -1.39 6.02 -11.12
CA THR A 111 -0.41 4.93 -11.20
C THR A 111 0.79 5.43 -11.98
N LYS A 112 2.00 5.21 -11.46
CA LYS A 112 3.25 5.54 -12.14
C LYS A 112 4.21 4.37 -11.99
N ARG A 113 4.58 3.75 -13.12
CA ARG A 113 5.42 2.54 -13.17
C ARG A 113 4.81 1.40 -12.33
N ASP A 114 5.51 0.96 -11.30
CA ASP A 114 5.14 -0.08 -10.35
C ASP A 114 4.35 0.45 -9.14
N THR A 115 4.15 1.77 -9.05
CA THR A 115 3.57 2.39 -7.85
C THR A 115 2.15 2.88 -8.10
N VAL A 116 1.23 2.52 -7.20
CA VAL A 116 -0.14 3.04 -7.12
C VAL A 116 -0.20 4.06 -5.98
N PHE A 117 -0.63 5.28 -6.29
CA PHE A 117 -0.80 6.36 -5.33
C PHE A 117 -2.28 6.51 -5.01
N VAL A 118 -2.61 6.55 -3.72
CA VAL A 118 -3.98 6.65 -3.24
C VAL A 118 -4.11 7.70 -2.15
N ASN A 119 -5.28 8.30 -2.06
CA ASN A 119 -5.75 8.95 -0.84
C ASN A 119 -6.47 7.93 0.02
N ALA A 120 -6.42 8.12 1.34
CA ALA A 120 -7.09 7.22 2.25
C ALA A 120 -7.71 7.94 3.44
N MET A 121 -8.79 7.36 3.93
CA MET A 121 -9.36 7.66 5.24
C MET A 121 -9.48 6.36 6.03
N GLU A 122 -9.16 6.39 7.32
CA GLU A 122 -9.26 5.24 8.21
C GLU A 122 -10.04 5.61 9.48
N SER A 123 -10.97 4.76 9.88
CA SER A 123 -11.68 4.85 11.16
C SER A 123 -11.46 3.57 11.94
N ASN A 124 -11.40 3.66 13.27
CA ASN A 124 -11.30 2.50 14.16
C ASN A 124 -11.86 2.85 15.55
N ASN A 125 -11.97 1.84 16.42
CA ASN A 125 -12.49 2.01 17.76
C ASN A 125 -11.63 2.92 18.63
N TRP A 126 -10.30 2.94 18.44
CA TRP A 126 -9.43 3.82 19.21
C TRP A 126 -9.71 5.30 18.91
N LEU A 127 -9.85 5.66 17.64
CA LEU A 127 -10.22 7.01 17.21
C LEU A 127 -11.61 7.39 17.73
N PHE A 128 -12.57 6.49 17.60
CA PHE A 128 -13.94 6.73 18.09
C PHE A 128 -13.97 6.95 19.60
N THR A 129 -13.35 6.06 20.38
CA THR A 129 -13.26 6.18 21.84
C THR A 129 -12.59 7.48 22.23
N ALA A 130 -11.54 7.90 21.52
CA ALA A 130 -10.82 9.14 21.78
C ALA A 130 -11.60 10.41 21.40
N GLY A 131 -12.80 10.28 20.82
CA GLY A 131 -13.59 11.40 20.32
C GLY A 131 -13.02 12.04 19.05
N LEU A 132 -12.19 11.31 18.31
CA LEU A 132 -11.53 11.78 17.10
C LEU A 132 -12.34 11.44 15.84
N GLN A 133 -12.14 12.26 14.80
CA GLN A 133 -12.60 11.96 13.46
C GLN A 133 -11.72 10.87 12.82
N PRO A 134 -12.19 10.23 11.72
CA PRO A 134 -11.35 9.33 10.95
C PRO A 134 -10.02 9.98 10.55
N ASN A 135 -8.94 9.20 10.63
CA ASN A 135 -7.63 9.57 10.15
C ASN A 135 -7.67 9.82 8.65
N VAL A 136 -7.04 10.90 8.21
CA VAL A 136 -6.85 11.23 6.79
C VAL A 136 -5.38 11.09 6.47
N TYR A 137 -5.08 10.36 5.40
CA TYR A 137 -3.73 10.19 4.90
C TYR A 137 -3.43 11.23 3.82
N SER A 138 -2.32 11.96 3.97
CA SER A 138 -1.83 12.91 2.97
C SER A 138 -1.24 12.20 1.75
N SER A 139 -0.69 11.00 1.96
CA SER A 139 -0.28 10.11 0.88
C SER A 139 -0.23 8.66 1.32
N ILE A 140 -0.67 7.75 0.45
CA ILE A 140 -0.30 6.35 0.51
C ILE A 140 0.21 5.89 -0.86
N ALA A 141 1.36 5.21 -0.86
CA ALA A 141 1.96 4.64 -2.06
C ALA A 141 2.18 3.12 -1.90
N PHE A 142 1.61 2.35 -2.83
CA PHE A 142 1.80 0.91 -2.94
C PHE A 142 2.77 0.59 -4.09
N VAL A 143 3.95 0.07 -3.77
CA VAL A 143 4.90 -0.46 -4.76
C VAL A 143 4.59 -1.92 -5.02
N ILE A 144 4.19 -2.24 -6.26
CA ILE A 144 3.69 -3.56 -6.64
C ILE A 144 4.57 -4.18 -7.73
N VAL A 145 5.20 -5.31 -7.41
CA VAL A 145 6.08 -6.08 -8.28
C VAL A 145 5.53 -7.49 -8.43
N ASN A 146 5.47 -7.99 -9.67
CA ASN A 146 4.95 -9.33 -9.98
C ASN A 146 3.58 -9.64 -9.34
N GLY A 147 2.69 -8.63 -9.32
CA GLY A 147 1.34 -8.76 -8.74
C GLY A 147 1.28 -8.77 -7.21
N LYS A 148 2.40 -8.52 -6.52
CA LYS A 148 2.46 -8.47 -5.05
C LYS A 148 2.99 -7.14 -4.54
N ILE A 149 2.49 -6.72 -3.39
CA ILE A 149 2.92 -5.54 -2.66
C ILE A 149 4.32 -5.80 -2.09
N LYS A 150 5.29 -5.04 -2.58
CA LYS A 150 6.66 -5.02 -2.07
C LYS A 150 6.83 -3.99 -0.98
N ARG A 151 6.14 -2.85 -1.10
CA ARG A 151 6.20 -1.78 -0.12
C ARG A 151 4.90 -1.01 -0.05
N VAL A 152 4.50 -0.64 1.17
CA VAL A 152 3.51 0.39 1.45
C VAL A 152 4.23 1.52 2.17
N ARG A 153 4.02 2.75 1.72
CA ARG A 153 4.40 3.96 2.46
C ARG A 153 3.15 4.76 2.73
N ALA A 154 2.84 5.01 3.99
CA ALA A 154 1.66 5.75 4.42
C ALA A 154 2.08 6.95 5.27
N GLU A 155 1.42 8.08 5.04
CA GLU A 155 1.66 9.33 5.76
C GLU A 155 0.32 9.94 6.16
N LEU A 156 0.15 10.19 7.45
CA LEU A 156 -1.01 10.92 7.95
C LEU A 156 -0.92 12.39 7.58
N SER A 157 -2.09 12.99 7.38
CA SER A 157 -2.21 14.43 7.28
C SER A 157 -1.85 15.11 8.61
N GLU A 158 -1.32 16.34 8.53
CA GLU A 158 -0.98 17.13 9.71
C GLU A 158 -2.15 17.27 10.71
N PRO A 159 -3.41 17.52 10.28
CA PRO A 159 -4.54 17.57 11.22
C PRO A 159 -4.76 16.26 11.98
N SER A 160 -4.63 15.10 11.32
CA SER A 160 -4.76 13.80 12.00
C SER A 160 -3.61 13.56 12.98
N VAL A 161 -2.38 13.91 12.61
CA VAL A 161 -1.21 13.82 13.52
C VAL A 161 -1.40 14.71 14.75
N ALA A 162 -1.82 15.96 14.56
CA ALA A 162 -2.05 16.90 15.65
C ALA A 162 -3.14 16.41 16.62
N ALA A 163 -4.25 15.87 16.08
CA ALA A 163 -5.34 15.33 16.88
C ALA A 163 -4.93 14.12 17.73
N ILE A 164 -4.20 13.17 17.13
CA ILE A 164 -3.65 12.01 17.86
C ILE A 164 -2.68 12.47 18.94
N ASN A 165 -1.75 13.38 18.61
CA ASN A 165 -0.76 13.89 19.57
C ASN A 165 -1.41 14.62 20.75
N ALA A 166 -2.52 15.34 20.52
CA ALA A 166 -3.25 15.99 21.60
C ALA A 166 -3.82 14.96 22.60
N VAL A 167 -4.42 13.87 22.09
CA VAL A 167 -4.94 12.78 22.94
C VAL A 167 -3.79 12.09 23.67
N MET A 168 -2.74 11.69 22.95
CA MET A 168 -1.59 11.00 23.55
C MET A 168 -0.87 11.88 24.59
N GLY A 169 -0.79 13.20 24.35
CA GLY A 169 -0.19 14.15 25.28
C GLY A 169 -0.94 14.27 26.62
N ALA A 170 -2.24 13.96 26.65
CA ALA A 170 -3.03 13.90 27.89
C ALA A 170 -3.08 12.48 28.47
N LEU A 171 -3.23 11.47 27.61
CA LEU A 171 -3.37 10.07 28.00
C LEU A 171 -2.09 9.51 28.63
N ILE A 172 -0.92 9.79 28.05
CA ILE A 172 0.35 9.22 28.54
C ILE A 172 0.64 9.67 29.98
N PRO A 173 0.63 10.98 30.32
CA PRO A 173 0.85 11.41 31.70
C PRO A 173 -0.16 10.81 32.69
N TRP A 174 -1.45 10.75 32.30
CA TRP A 174 -2.46 10.13 33.15
C TRP A 174 -2.18 8.63 33.37
N ALA A 175 -1.83 7.89 32.31
CA ALA A 175 -1.52 6.47 32.40
C ALA A 175 -0.25 6.19 33.20
N GLN A 176 0.74 7.08 33.15
CA GLN A 176 1.95 6.99 33.99
C GLN A 176 1.62 7.07 35.48
N GLU A 177 0.66 7.90 35.86
CA GLU A 177 0.25 8.09 37.26
C GLU A 177 -0.75 7.02 37.73
N ASN A 178 -1.71 6.64 36.89
CA ASN A 178 -2.87 5.85 37.31
C ASN A 178 -2.79 4.38 36.90
N GLU A 179 -2.11 4.06 35.80
CA GLU A 179 -2.08 2.72 35.20
C GLU A 179 -0.64 2.33 34.73
N PRO A 180 0.41 2.53 35.55
CA PRO A 180 1.80 2.43 35.09
C PRO A 180 2.18 1.03 34.58
N GLU A 181 1.60 -0.03 35.14
CA GLU A 181 1.85 -1.40 34.70
C GLU A 181 1.31 -1.66 33.29
N LYS A 182 0.10 -1.17 32.97
CA LYS A 182 -0.48 -1.28 31.63
C LYS A 182 0.30 -0.47 30.62
N LEU A 183 0.68 0.76 30.98
CA LEU A 183 1.52 1.60 30.12
C LEU A 183 2.89 0.96 29.87
N GLY A 184 3.52 0.38 30.90
CA GLY A 184 4.79 -0.33 30.78
C GLY A 184 4.71 -1.53 29.84
N ARG A 185 3.60 -2.28 29.87
CA ARG A 185 3.34 -3.37 28.91
C ARG A 185 3.16 -2.87 27.49
N LEU A 186 2.37 -1.79 27.31
CA LEU A 186 2.12 -1.17 26.01
C LEU A 186 3.40 -0.68 25.33
N LEU A 187 4.38 -0.20 26.12
CA LEU A 187 5.66 0.34 25.66
C LEU A 187 6.85 -0.61 25.89
N SER A 188 6.58 -1.90 26.11
CA SER A 188 7.62 -2.86 26.43
C SER A 188 8.68 -2.96 25.31
N GLY A 189 9.96 -3.02 25.70
CA GLY A 189 11.08 -3.03 24.75
C GLY A 189 11.50 -1.65 24.20
N GLY A 190 11.02 -0.55 24.81
CA GLY A 190 11.47 0.81 24.49
C GLY A 190 10.68 1.49 23.37
N GLY A 191 9.57 0.89 22.92
CA GLY A 191 8.72 1.43 21.87
C GLY A 191 7.35 0.75 21.82
N PHE A 192 6.47 1.29 20.99
CA PHE A 192 5.14 0.74 20.77
C PHE A 192 5.18 -0.46 19.81
N ALA A 193 4.67 -1.61 20.24
CA ALA A 193 4.54 -2.79 19.38
C ALA A 193 3.16 -2.85 18.71
N TYR A 194 3.10 -2.91 17.39
CA TYR A 194 1.84 -3.08 16.65
C TYR A 194 1.40 -4.54 16.64
N ASN A 195 0.78 -5.01 17.71
CA ASN A 195 0.25 -6.36 17.86
C ASN A 195 -1.13 -6.38 18.56
N ARG A 196 -1.77 -7.55 18.67
CA ARG A 196 -3.09 -7.67 19.31
C ARG A 196 -3.12 -7.16 20.76
N GLU A 197 -2.10 -7.46 21.55
CA GLU A 197 -2.05 -7.06 22.96
C GLU A 197 -2.03 -5.55 23.11
N SER A 198 -1.19 -4.85 22.34
CA SER A 198 -1.12 -3.39 22.37
C SER A 198 -2.41 -2.72 21.92
N ALA A 199 -3.16 -3.31 20.98
CA ALA A 199 -4.47 -2.80 20.57
C ALA A 199 -5.49 -2.87 21.72
N VAL A 200 -5.52 -3.98 22.46
CA VAL A 200 -6.41 -4.13 23.62
C VAL A 200 -6.01 -3.17 24.74
N LEU A 201 -4.72 -3.15 25.10
CA LEU A 201 -4.22 -2.30 26.18
C LEU A 201 -4.42 -0.81 25.89
N SER A 202 -4.26 -0.38 24.64
CA SER A 202 -4.47 1.03 24.27
C SER A 202 -5.93 1.46 24.39
N LEU A 203 -6.88 0.58 24.04
CA LEU A 203 -8.32 0.82 24.24
C LEU A 203 -8.68 0.86 25.72
N GLU A 204 -8.20 -0.10 26.52
CA GLU A 204 -8.46 -0.12 27.97
C GLU A 204 -7.94 1.14 28.67
N LEU A 205 -6.72 1.59 28.34
CA LEU A 205 -6.16 2.82 28.89
C LEU A 205 -7.00 4.04 28.52
N LEU A 206 -7.44 4.11 27.27
CA LEU A 206 -8.24 5.22 26.78
C LEU A 206 -9.65 5.25 27.43
N ASP A 207 -10.29 4.10 27.57
CA ASP A 207 -11.58 3.96 28.26
C ASP A 207 -11.46 4.36 29.73
N ASN A 208 -10.43 3.88 30.44
CA ASN A 208 -10.22 4.21 31.84
C ASN A 208 -9.92 5.71 32.03
N TRP A 209 -9.14 6.30 31.13
CA TRP A 209 -8.89 7.74 31.11
C TRP A 209 -10.18 8.55 30.94
N HIS A 210 -11.05 8.16 30.00
CA HIS A 210 -12.34 8.83 29.84
C HIS A 210 -13.25 8.68 31.07
N GLN A 211 -13.28 7.50 31.70
CA GLN A 211 -14.07 7.29 32.91
C GLN A 211 -13.59 8.16 34.06
N ALA A 212 -12.27 8.27 34.25
CA ALA A 212 -11.68 9.14 35.28
C ALA A 212 -12.01 10.62 35.07
N ASN A 213 -12.10 11.07 33.81
CA ASN A 213 -12.36 12.47 33.47
C ASN A 213 -13.85 12.80 33.24
N ARG A 214 -14.74 11.80 33.23
CA ARG A 214 -16.20 12.01 33.16
C ARG A 214 -16.84 12.36 34.50
N ILE A 215 -16.12 12.17 35.60
CA ILE A 215 -16.58 12.57 36.94
C ILE A 215 -16.09 14.00 37.17
N HIS A 216 -16.80 15.00 36.63
CA HIS A 216 -16.88 16.39 37.12
C HIS A 216 -17.94 17.20 36.36
#